data_AF-A0A0E0N6W3-F1
#
_entry.id   AF-A0A0E0N6W3-F1
#
_cell.length_a   1.000
_cell.length_b   1.000
_cell.length_c   1.000
_cell.angle_alpha   90.00
_cell.angle_beta   90.00
_cell.angle_gamma   90.00
#
_symmetry.space_group_name_H-M   'P 1'
#
loop_
_entity.id
_entity.type
_entity.pdbx_description
1 polymer ?
#
loop_
_entity_poly.entity_id
_entity_poly.type
_entity_poly.pdbx_seq_one_letter_code
_entity_poly.pdbx_strand_id
1 'polypeptide(L)'
;MPPPAGLLPWPAPSAARLAAPTRTRPPPRTRVRPPPPPAPPPPPPPRLEPVVVVAPSTTTATATLPPIITPTLSPSTSTCLECVHFNSCSGCTHEVDLDKPPVLQEVENFFKGHGVGDFTFSRGRLREWRCRAKLAIRGTPENPLIGLYQEGTHAVADIPECRAISELNIEPFDEDASTGELRYVQMAVTTYNTSIPVAKRYEQGRVQVSLVWNSRDERSKNAEKLSLLSEIIFGHKWRHLIGENDLWERYGGVDISLDPYSFGQANTLSFNALLHTLHKYVPRGSTVVDLYSGAGVIGLSLAASKKCRSVKCVEINKLSKMSFEKSASRLPPNLGCTITWHNTDASVEPVHWLEGSSVVIVDPPRKGLHPSVICALQKVALSERKAYKAKSTLTKVKDEKRPWILRAREAAVQVDSTPLEGGSETWPETLIYISCGWDSFKKDCKSLMSSKAWHLQNAHAFNFFPGTDSIEVLAIFKRESEAVQKKKKKAKKKKAK
;
A
#
# COMPACT_ATOMS: atom_id res chain seq x y z
N MET A 1 -27.47 58.89 25.88
CA MET A 1 -28.48 58.67 24.82
C MET A 1 -28.28 57.28 24.25
N PRO A 2 -29.33 56.44 24.19
CA PRO A 2 -29.28 55.07 23.67
C PRO A 2 -29.46 55.05 22.15
N PRO A 3 -29.09 53.97 21.43
CA PRO A 3 -29.56 53.74 20.07
C PRO A 3 -31.03 53.27 20.08
N PRO A 4 -31.80 53.55 19.01
CA PRO A 4 -33.25 53.47 19.01
C PRO A 4 -33.79 52.05 18.81
N ALA A 5 -34.97 51.84 19.39
CA ALA A 5 -35.82 50.68 19.26
C ALA A 5 -36.63 50.72 17.95
N GLY A 6 -37.02 49.53 17.48
CA GLY A 6 -38.27 49.33 16.74
C GLY A 6 -38.14 48.48 15.49
N LEU A 7 -38.53 47.20 15.59
CA LEU A 7 -39.70 46.67 14.88
C LEU A 7 -40.05 45.25 15.39
N LEU A 8 -41.36 45.01 15.45
CA LEU A 8 -42.13 43.97 16.13
C LEU A 8 -41.93 42.54 15.59
N PRO A 9 -42.31 41.49 16.38
CA PRO A 9 -42.10 40.10 16.02
C PRO A 9 -43.14 39.60 14.99
N TRP A 10 -42.69 38.71 14.11
CA TRP A 10 -43.53 37.95 13.17
C TRP A 10 -43.49 36.44 13.46
N PRO A 11 -44.50 35.68 13.01
CA PRO A 11 -45.28 34.79 13.87
C PRO A 11 -44.77 33.35 13.95
N ALA A 12 -45.14 32.66 15.03
CA ALA A 12 -44.95 31.21 15.16
C ALA A 12 -45.72 30.46 14.04
N PRO A 13 -45.08 29.53 13.30
CA PRO A 13 -45.80 28.74 12.32
C PRO A 13 -46.61 27.62 12.99
N SER A 14 -47.90 27.67 12.68
CA SER A 14 -48.97 26.69 12.89
C SER A 14 -48.56 25.22 12.78
N ALA A 15 -49.04 24.42 13.74
CA ALA A 15 -48.99 22.96 13.71
C ALA A 15 -49.80 22.40 12.54
N ALA A 16 -49.11 22.01 11.46
CA ALA A 16 -49.70 21.22 10.39
C ALA A 16 -49.81 19.75 10.84
N ARG A 17 -51.04 19.24 10.89
CA ARG A 17 -51.34 17.81 11.03
C ARG A 17 -50.80 17.07 9.80
N LEU A 18 -49.72 16.31 9.97
CA LEU A 18 -49.30 15.30 9.01
C LEU A 18 -50.13 14.03 9.19
N ALA A 19 -50.67 13.54 8.08
CA ALA A 19 -51.47 12.32 8.00
C ALA A 19 -50.67 11.09 8.44
N ALA A 20 -51.36 10.17 9.14
CA ALA A 20 -50.79 8.92 9.62
C ALA A 20 -50.40 7.99 8.45
N PRO A 21 -49.20 7.35 8.48
CA PRO A 21 -48.85 6.36 7.49
C PRO A 21 -49.60 5.06 7.74
N THR A 22 -50.30 4.58 6.70
CA THR A 22 -50.93 3.26 6.64
C THR A 22 -49.90 2.15 6.84
N ARG A 23 -50.14 1.28 7.83
CA ARG A 23 -49.39 0.03 8.07
C ARG A 23 -49.53 -0.91 6.87
N THR A 24 -48.49 -1.03 6.06
CA THR A 24 -48.31 -2.19 5.17
C THR A 24 -47.55 -3.29 5.92
N ARG A 25 -48.14 -4.49 5.95
CA ARG A 25 -47.62 -5.69 6.62
C ARG A 25 -46.37 -6.18 5.86
N PRO A 26 -45.22 -6.43 6.52
CA PRO A 26 -44.06 -6.99 5.85
C PRO A 26 -44.31 -8.46 5.47
N PRO A 27 -43.73 -8.95 4.35
CA PRO A 27 -43.85 -10.35 3.96
C PRO A 27 -43.15 -11.28 4.98
N PRO A 28 -43.57 -12.55 5.09
CA PRO A 28 -43.04 -13.49 6.08
C PRO A 28 -41.55 -13.75 5.83
N ARG A 29 -40.74 -13.60 6.88
CA ARG A 29 -39.31 -13.95 6.88
C ARG A 29 -39.15 -15.47 6.74
N THR A 30 -38.68 -15.93 5.60
CA THR A 30 -38.07 -17.25 5.48
C THR A 30 -36.77 -17.26 6.28
N ARG A 31 -36.66 -18.16 7.28
CA ARG A 31 -35.41 -18.41 7.99
C ARG A 31 -34.42 -19.06 7.03
N VAL A 32 -33.57 -18.26 6.40
CA VAL A 32 -32.34 -18.76 5.78
C VAL A 32 -31.36 -19.03 6.91
N ARG A 33 -31.03 -20.31 7.11
CA ARG A 33 -30.02 -20.74 8.08
C ARG A 33 -28.67 -20.17 7.63
N PRO A 34 -27.90 -19.47 8.48
CA PRO A 34 -26.57 -19.01 8.10
C PRO A 34 -25.69 -20.21 7.75
N PRO A 35 -24.77 -20.07 6.78
CA PRO A 35 -23.81 -21.14 6.46
C PRO A 35 -22.97 -21.46 7.70
N PRO A 36 -22.57 -22.74 7.89
CA PRO A 36 -21.68 -23.11 8.98
C PRO A 36 -20.36 -22.33 8.88
N PRO A 37 -19.70 -22.04 10.02
CA PRO A 37 -18.40 -21.39 10.03
C PRO A 37 -17.40 -22.22 9.21
N PRO A 38 -16.45 -21.57 8.52
CA PRO A 38 -15.38 -22.28 7.82
C PRO A 38 -14.61 -23.15 8.81
N ALA A 39 -14.22 -24.35 8.36
CA ALA A 39 -13.39 -25.25 9.14
C ALA A 39 -12.10 -24.52 9.58
N PRO A 40 -11.61 -24.76 10.82
CA PRO A 40 -10.36 -24.18 11.28
C PRO A 40 -9.23 -24.55 10.30
N PRO A 41 -8.26 -23.64 10.08
CA PRO A 41 -7.10 -23.95 9.26
C PRO A 41 -6.38 -25.18 9.84
N PRO A 42 -5.78 -26.04 8.99
CA PRO A 42 -4.99 -27.16 9.46
C PRO A 42 -3.87 -26.66 10.38
N PRO A 43 -3.50 -27.43 11.43
CA PRO A 43 -2.40 -27.07 12.30
C PRO A 43 -1.12 -26.89 11.47
N PRO A 44 -0.23 -25.96 11.86
CA PRO A 44 1.06 -25.81 11.21
C PRO A 44 1.82 -27.16 11.25
N PRO A 45 2.62 -27.47 10.23
CA PRO A 45 3.42 -28.69 10.22
C PRO A 45 4.30 -28.75 11.47
N PRO A 46 4.43 -29.91 12.13
CA PRO A 46 5.28 -30.05 13.30
C PRO A 46 6.71 -29.67 12.95
N ARG A 47 7.33 -28.90 13.85
CA ARG A 47 8.75 -28.53 13.78
C ARG A 47 9.57 -29.80 13.67
N LEU A 48 10.44 -29.91 12.67
CA LEU A 48 11.44 -30.98 12.61
C LEU A 48 12.37 -30.79 13.81
N GLU A 49 12.18 -31.60 14.84
CA GLU A 49 13.15 -31.73 15.93
C GLU A 49 14.44 -32.35 15.38
N PRO A 50 15.62 -31.89 15.82
CA PRO A 50 16.87 -32.53 15.45
C PRO A 50 16.87 -33.97 15.98
N VAL A 51 17.08 -34.91 15.07
CA VAL A 51 17.24 -36.33 15.36
C VAL A 51 18.41 -36.52 16.33
N VAL A 52 18.12 -36.84 17.59
CA VAL A 52 19.12 -37.29 18.55
C VAL A 52 19.45 -38.74 18.20
N VAL A 53 20.58 -38.95 17.53
CA VAL A 53 21.17 -40.27 17.34
C VAL A 53 21.80 -40.68 18.66
N VAL A 54 21.14 -41.60 19.38
CA VAL A 54 21.72 -42.27 20.56
C VAL A 54 22.55 -43.46 20.09
N ALA A 55 23.83 -43.48 20.46
CA ALA A 55 24.71 -44.63 20.38
C ALA A 55 25.51 -44.75 21.70
N PRO A 56 25.95 -45.96 22.09
CA PRO A 56 25.79 -46.46 23.45
C PRO A 56 26.92 -46.09 24.42
N SER A 57 26.54 -46.18 25.70
CA SER A 57 27.33 -45.97 26.92
C SER A 57 28.64 -46.75 26.99
N THR A 58 29.74 -46.05 27.28
CA THR A 58 30.88 -46.57 28.05
C THR A 58 31.55 -45.48 28.89
N THR A 59 32.01 -45.93 30.05
CA THR A 59 32.57 -45.33 31.26
C THR A 59 33.75 -44.35 31.11
N THR A 60 33.68 -43.26 31.91
CA THR A 60 34.76 -42.56 32.64
C THR A 60 36.17 -42.45 32.03
N ALA A 61 36.59 -41.20 31.75
CA ALA A 61 37.83 -40.60 32.29
C ALA A 61 37.93 -39.11 31.92
N THR A 62 38.28 -38.30 32.93
CA THR A 62 38.52 -36.86 32.85
C THR A 62 39.80 -36.58 32.04
N ALA A 63 39.70 -35.86 30.92
CA ALA A 63 40.84 -35.27 30.24
C ALA A 63 40.40 -34.03 29.44
N THR A 64 40.97 -32.88 29.80
CA THR A 64 40.78 -31.57 29.15
C THR A 64 41.34 -31.61 27.72
N LEU A 65 40.50 -31.30 26.72
CA LEU A 65 40.90 -31.17 25.31
C LEU A 65 40.85 -29.69 24.87
N PRO A 66 41.72 -29.27 23.94
CA PRO A 66 41.86 -27.88 23.51
C PRO A 66 40.64 -27.40 22.70
N PRO A 67 40.43 -26.08 22.56
CA PRO A 67 39.27 -25.56 21.86
C PRO A 67 39.28 -26.00 20.40
N ILE A 68 38.17 -26.59 19.99
CA ILE A 68 37.85 -26.87 18.59
C ILE A 68 37.75 -25.51 17.88
N ILE A 69 38.68 -25.25 16.97
CA ILE A 69 38.60 -24.15 16.01
C ILE A 69 37.54 -24.55 14.99
N THR A 70 36.29 -24.15 15.22
CA THR A 70 35.29 -24.06 14.17
C THR A 70 35.69 -22.93 13.22
N PRO A 71 35.59 -23.09 11.89
CA PRO A 71 35.89 -22.01 10.97
C PRO A 71 34.89 -20.88 11.19
N THR A 72 35.40 -19.79 11.75
CA THR A 72 34.76 -18.50 11.90
C THR A 72 34.43 -17.91 10.53
N LEU A 73 33.16 -18.04 10.14
CA LEU A 73 32.48 -16.93 9.48
C LEU A 73 31.66 -16.25 10.57
N SER A 74 32.33 -15.39 11.34
CA SER A 74 31.64 -14.45 12.22
C SER A 74 30.69 -13.64 11.33
N PRO A 75 29.35 -13.73 11.48
CA PRO A 75 28.49 -12.77 10.83
C PRO A 75 28.96 -11.40 11.29
N SER A 76 29.19 -10.49 10.35
CA SER A 76 29.54 -9.13 10.72
C SER A 76 28.45 -8.62 11.65
N THR A 77 28.79 -8.13 12.85
CA THR A 77 27.80 -7.56 13.79
C THR A 77 26.92 -6.50 13.13
N SER A 78 27.39 -5.90 12.03
CA SER A 78 26.67 -4.94 11.19
C SER A 78 25.38 -5.46 10.52
N THR A 79 25.25 -6.78 10.32
CA THR A 79 24.08 -7.42 9.67
C THR A 79 23.25 -8.24 10.64
N CYS A 80 23.51 -8.14 11.93
CA CYS A 80 22.71 -8.76 12.99
C CYS A 80 21.72 -7.74 13.58
N LEU A 81 20.57 -8.22 14.08
CA LEU A 81 19.53 -7.39 14.70
C LEU A 81 19.85 -7.06 16.16
N GLU A 82 20.30 -8.04 16.94
CA GLU A 82 20.63 -7.94 18.37
C GLU A 82 19.44 -7.42 19.21
N CYS A 83 18.22 -7.93 18.94
CA CYS A 83 17.01 -7.47 19.60
C CYS A 83 16.64 -8.39 20.76
N VAL A 84 16.60 -7.85 21.98
CA VAL A 84 16.18 -8.59 23.20
C VAL A 84 14.76 -9.14 23.11
N HIS A 85 13.92 -8.57 22.24
CA HIS A 85 12.53 -8.99 22.06
C HIS A 85 12.35 -10.05 20.98
N PHE A 86 13.38 -10.44 20.22
CA PHE A 86 13.24 -11.26 19.01
C PHE A 86 12.41 -12.54 19.23
N ASN A 87 12.70 -13.29 20.29
CA ASN A 87 12.00 -14.54 20.60
C ASN A 87 10.54 -14.37 21.04
N SER A 88 10.11 -13.16 21.36
CA SER A 88 8.77 -12.85 21.89
C SER A 88 7.94 -11.99 20.95
N CYS A 89 8.57 -11.28 20.01
CA CYS A 89 7.94 -10.29 19.17
C CYS A 89 7.69 -10.84 17.77
N SER A 90 6.47 -10.67 17.25
CA SER A 90 6.13 -11.07 15.87
C SER A 90 6.72 -10.17 14.76
N GLY A 91 7.57 -9.20 15.12
CA GLY A 91 8.03 -8.16 14.20
C GLY A 91 9.12 -8.61 13.22
N CYS A 92 9.96 -9.57 13.60
CA CYS A 92 11.11 -10.04 12.82
C CYS A 92 11.09 -11.57 12.73
N THR A 93 11.56 -12.14 11.62
CA THR A 93 11.62 -13.59 11.37
C THR A 93 13.05 -14.15 11.47
N HIS A 94 14.07 -13.30 11.38
CA HIS A 94 15.48 -13.69 11.50
C HIS A 94 16.33 -12.59 12.13
N GLU A 95 17.40 -12.98 12.85
CA GLU A 95 18.30 -12.06 13.56
C GLU A 95 19.61 -11.79 12.83
N VAL A 96 19.97 -12.62 11.85
CA VAL A 96 21.24 -12.54 11.09
C VAL A 96 20.94 -12.36 9.61
N ASP A 97 21.94 -11.90 8.85
CA ASP A 97 21.82 -11.66 7.41
C ASP A 97 20.65 -10.73 7.04
N LEU A 98 20.44 -9.69 7.86
CA LEU A 98 19.38 -8.69 7.66
C LEU A 98 19.44 -8.01 6.28
N ASP A 99 20.61 -8.02 5.64
CA ASP A 99 20.83 -7.50 4.30
C ASP A 99 20.36 -8.42 3.18
N LYS A 100 20.11 -9.71 3.46
CA LYS A 100 19.73 -10.72 2.48
C LYS A 100 18.52 -11.50 2.99
N PRO A 101 17.29 -11.04 2.71
CA PRO A 101 16.10 -11.76 3.16
C PRO A 101 16.13 -13.19 2.59
N PRO A 102 15.70 -14.22 3.36
CA PRO A 102 15.81 -15.62 2.95
C PRO A 102 15.20 -15.94 1.58
N VAL A 103 14.13 -15.21 1.21
CA VAL A 103 13.42 -15.36 -0.07
C VAL A 103 14.21 -14.84 -1.29
N LEU A 104 15.28 -14.06 -1.08
CA LEU A 104 16.01 -13.38 -2.16
C LEU A 104 16.55 -14.36 -3.22
N GLN A 105 17.09 -15.50 -2.80
CA GLN A 105 17.64 -16.48 -3.73
C GLN A 105 16.55 -17.11 -4.61
N GLU A 106 15.36 -17.37 -4.05
CA GLU A 106 14.20 -17.85 -4.80
C GLU A 106 13.77 -16.81 -5.84
N VAL A 107 13.70 -15.54 -5.43
CA VAL A 107 13.30 -14.42 -6.30
C VAL A 107 14.27 -14.26 -7.46
N GLU A 108 15.58 -14.28 -7.18
CA GLU A 108 16.61 -14.19 -8.21
C GLU A 108 16.51 -15.35 -9.19
N ASN A 109 16.37 -16.58 -8.70
CA ASN A 109 16.23 -17.78 -9.53
C ASN A 109 14.97 -17.74 -10.39
N PHE A 110 13.85 -17.26 -9.82
CA PHE A 110 12.61 -17.06 -10.56
C PHE A 110 12.81 -16.11 -11.73
N PHE A 111 13.40 -14.94 -11.50
CA PHE A 111 13.61 -13.94 -12.57
C PHE A 111 14.60 -14.41 -13.63
N LYS A 112 15.73 -15.00 -13.22
CA LYS A 112 16.69 -15.63 -14.15
C LYS A 112 16.02 -16.71 -15.00
N GLY A 113 15.20 -17.57 -14.39
CA GLY A 113 14.44 -18.61 -15.08
C GLY A 113 13.42 -18.08 -16.11
N HIS A 114 12.94 -16.84 -15.95
CA HIS A 114 12.06 -16.16 -16.91
C HIS A 114 12.83 -15.28 -17.92
N GLY A 115 14.16 -15.37 -17.96
CA GLY A 115 15.01 -14.69 -18.94
C GLY A 115 15.37 -13.25 -18.58
N VAL A 116 15.17 -12.82 -17.32
CA VAL A 116 15.65 -11.52 -16.85
C VAL A 116 17.15 -11.61 -16.58
N GLY A 117 17.96 -11.00 -17.45
CA GLY A 117 19.43 -11.04 -17.35
C GLY A 117 20.03 -10.03 -16.37
N ASP A 118 19.32 -8.94 -16.06
CA ASP A 118 19.79 -7.83 -15.21
C ASP A 118 18.87 -7.67 -13.99
N PHE A 119 18.81 -8.72 -13.16
CA PHE A 119 18.12 -8.65 -11.88
C PHE A 119 19.00 -7.93 -10.86
N THR A 120 18.45 -6.93 -10.18
CA THR A 120 19.19 -6.20 -9.14
C THR A 120 18.46 -6.27 -7.81
N PHE A 121 19.21 -6.27 -6.71
CA PHE A 121 18.67 -6.19 -5.37
C PHE A 121 19.24 -4.99 -4.61
N SER A 122 18.37 -4.20 -3.99
CA SER A 122 18.75 -3.05 -3.15
C SER A 122 18.60 -3.40 -1.67
N ARG A 123 19.73 -3.44 -0.97
CA ARG A 123 19.83 -3.76 0.46
C ARG A 123 19.11 -2.75 1.37
N GLY A 124 19.13 -1.47 1.03
CA GLY A 124 18.63 -0.40 1.90
C GLY A 124 19.41 -0.28 3.23
N ARG A 125 18.86 0.51 4.17
CA ARG A 125 19.40 0.68 5.53
C ARG A 125 18.84 -0.43 6.43
N LEU A 126 19.69 -1.09 7.22
CA LEU A 126 19.30 -2.24 8.05
C LEU A 126 18.71 -1.90 9.42
N ARG A 127 19.10 -0.76 9.99
CA ARG A 127 18.66 -0.27 11.30
C ARG A 127 18.02 1.11 11.13
N GLU A 128 17.15 1.51 12.07
CA GLU A 128 16.55 2.86 12.10
C GLU A 128 15.86 3.28 10.78
N TRP A 129 15.36 2.31 10.02
CA TRP A 129 14.71 2.54 8.73
C TRP A 129 13.20 2.75 8.86
N ARG A 130 12.60 2.22 9.94
CA ARG A 130 11.15 2.23 10.15
C ARG A 130 10.72 3.61 10.62
N CYS A 131 9.97 4.32 9.76
CA CYS A 131 9.41 5.63 10.08
C CYS A 131 7.95 5.56 10.55
N ARG A 132 7.31 4.37 10.52
CA ARG A 132 5.92 4.18 10.92
C ARG A 132 5.75 2.92 11.77
N ALA A 133 5.00 3.06 12.87
CA ALA A 133 4.66 1.96 13.77
C ALA A 133 3.20 2.06 14.20
N LYS A 134 2.55 0.91 14.36
CA LYS A 134 1.24 0.77 15.02
C LYS A 134 1.44 -0.22 16.15
N LEU A 135 1.37 0.28 17.37
CA LEU A 135 1.62 -0.49 18.59
C LEU A 135 0.29 -0.78 19.28
N ALA A 136 0.12 -2.01 19.73
CA ALA A 136 -1.00 -2.44 20.56
C ALA A 136 -0.78 -1.99 22.00
N ILE A 137 -1.88 -1.64 22.67
CA ILE A 137 -1.88 -1.20 24.06
C ILE A 137 -2.69 -2.22 24.88
N ARG A 138 -2.05 -2.83 25.88
CA ARG A 138 -2.62 -3.87 26.76
C ARG A 138 -2.24 -3.61 28.21
N GLY A 139 -2.49 -4.57 29.11
CA GLY A 139 -2.20 -4.44 30.54
C GLY A 139 -3.32 -3.71 31.27
N THR A 140 -2.96 -2.90 32.27
CA THR A 140 -3.90 -2.13 33.07
C THR A 140 -3.62 -0.63 32.94
N PRO A 141 -4.53 0.26 33.39
CA PRO A 141 -4.26 1.70 33.41
C PRO A 141 -3.00 2.09 34.19
N GLU A 142 -2.68 1.37 35.26
CA GLU A 142 -1.52 1.60 36.13
C GLU A 142 -0.23 1.01 35.55
N ASN A 143 -0.34 -0.06 34.77
CA ASN A 143 0.77 -0.74 34.13
C ASN A 143 0.41 -1.08 32.66
N PRO A 144 0.34 -0.07 31.78
CA PRO A 144 0.03 -0.30 30.38
C PRO A 144 1.23 -0.89 29.66
N LEU A 145 0.99 -1.94 28.88
CA LEU A 145 1.96 -2.56 27.98
C LEU A 145 1.79 -1.95 26.58
N ILE A 146 2.88 -1.54 25.95
CA ILE A 146 2.88 -0.91 24.63
C ILE A 146 3.87 -1.64 23.74
N GLY A 147 3.39 -2.25 22.67
CA GLY A 147 4.31 -2.95 21.78
C GLY A 147 3.63 -3.68 20.64
N LEU A 148 4.25 -4.77 20.22
CA LEU A 148 3.73 -5.64 19.16
C LEU A 148 3.16 -6.91 19.78
N TYR A 149 2.24 -7.57 19.08
CA TYR A 149 1.74 -8.86 19.55
C TYR A 149 2.85 -9.92 19.53
N GLN A 150 2.78 -10.83 20.48
CA GLN A 150 3.51 -12.08 20.42
C GLN A 150 2.88 -12.97 19.34
N GLU A 151 3.72 -13.74 18.64
CA GLU A 151 3.26 -14.54 17.51
C GLU A 151 2.11 -15.49 17.90
N GLY A 152 1.04 -15.48 17.12
CA GLY A 152 -0.14 -16.34 17.34
C GLY A 152 -1.03 -15.96 18.52
N THR A 153 -0.81 -14.83 19.19
CA THR A 153 -1.60 -14.41 20.37
C THR A 153 -2.05 -12.94 20.29
N HIS A 154 -2.93 -12.53 21.23
CA HIS A 154 -3.23 -11.12 21.50
C HIS A 154 -2.41 -10.53 22.67
N ALA A 155 -1.45 -11.30 23.21
CA ALA A 155 -0.53 -10.81 24.23
C ALA A 155 0.48 -9.86 23.60
N VAL A 156 0.86 -8.80 24.32
CA VAL A 156 1.82 -7.80 23.85
C VAL A 156 3.21 -8.10 24.39
N ALA A 157 4.20 -8.14 23.49
CA ALA A 157 5.60 -8.00 23.85
C ALA A 157 5.87 -6.52 24.10
N ASP A 158 6.02 -6.16 25.37
CA ASP A 158 6.18 -4.79 25.81
C ASP A 158 7.50 -4.18 25.34
N ILE A 159 7.46 -2.91 24.93
CA ILE A 159 8.64 -2.11 24.62
C ILE A 159 9.07 -1.41 25.92
N PRO A 160 10.24 -1.75 26.47
CA PRO A 160 10.70 -1.21 27.75
C PRO A 160 10.74 0.31 27.73
N GLU A 161 10.44 0.91 28.88
CA GLU A 161 10.57 2.36 29.12
C GLU A 161 9.64 3.25 28.26
N CYS A 162 8.63 2.69 27.60
CA CYS A 162 7.62 3.48 26.89
C CYS A 162 6.64 4.17 27.88
N ARG A 163 7.01 5.34 28.41
CA ARG A 163 6.23 6.07 29.44
C ARG A 163 5.07 6.91 28.90
N ALA A 164 4.83 6.93 27.60
CA ALA A 164 3.95 7.92 26.96
C ALA A 164 2.45 7.81 27.32
N ILE A 165 2.00 6.67 27.87
CA ILE A 165 0.56 6.39 28.08
C ILE A 165 0.20 6.19 29.55
N SER A 166 1.17 5.87 30.42
CA SER A 166 0.91 5.66 31.86
C SER A 166 0.34 6.90 32.55
N GLU A 167 0.70 8.10 32.07
CA GLU A 167 0.19 9.38 32.60
C GLU A 167 -1.27 9.65 32.23
N LEU A 168 -1.80 8.99 31.19
CA LEU A 168 -3.17 9.21 30.74
C LEU A 168 -4.20 8.44 31.58
N ASN A 169 -3.78 7.36 32.25
CA ASN A 169 -4.64 6.50 33.07
C ASN A 169 -5.95 6.13 32.35
N ILE A 170 -5.80 5.57 31.14
CA ILE A 170 -6.88 5.12 30.24
C ILE A 170 -6.92 3.60 30.24
N GLU A 171 -8.12 3.03 30.15
CA GLU A 171 -8.32 1.58 30.09
C GLU A 171 -7.84 0.99 28.74
N PRO A 172 -6.80 0.12 28.72
CA PRO A 172 -6.40 -0.57 27.52
C PRO A 172 -7.51 -1.46 26.95
N PHE A 173 -7.58 -1.59 25.63
CA PHE A 173 -8.58 -2.46 24.98
C PHE A 173 -8.25 -3.94 25.15
N ASP A 174 -9.22 -4.72 25.63
CA ASP A 174 -9.19 -6.17 25.71
C ASP A 174 -9.92 -6.76 24.48
N GLU A 175 -9.24 -7.57 23.67
CA GLU A 175 -9.81 -8.16 22.45
C GLU A 175 -10.79 -9.29 22.76
N ASP A 176 -10.53 -10.05 23.82
CA ASP A 176 -11.30 -11.25 24.17
C ASP A 176 -12.62 -10.85 24.84
N ALA A 177 -12.55 -9.88 25.76
CA ALA A 177 -13.73 -9.28 26.37
C ALA A 177 -14.40 -8.23 25.46
N SER A 178 -13.69 -7.70 24.46
CA SER A 178 -14.11 -6.55 23.64
C SER A 178 -14.48 -5.32 24.49
N THR A 179 -13.77 -5.13 25.60
CA THR A 179 -13.93 -4.04 26.57
C THR A 179 -12.71 -3.11 26.57
N GLY A 180 -12.80 -1.99 27.28
CA GLY A 180 -11.73 -0.99 27.32
C GLY A 180 -11.76 -0.04 26.13
N GLU A 181 -10.83 0.90 26.15
CA GLU A 181 -10.95 2.17 25.45
C GLU A 181 -9.86 2.37 24.41
N LEU A 182 -8.60 2.37 24.86
CA LEU A 182 -7.47 2.68 24.00
C LEU A 182 -6.86 1.41 23.43
N ARG A 183 -6.95 1.26 22.11
CA ARG A 183 -6.59 0.00 21.43
C ARG A 183 -5.20 0.01 20.82
N TYR A 184 -4.85 1.10 20.14
CA TYR A 184 -3.56 1.25 19.48
C TYR A 184 -3.04 2.67 19.62
N VAL A 185 -1.71 2.81 19.61
CA VAL A 185 -1.03 4.06 19.27
C VAL A 185 -0.36 3.88 17.90
N GLN A 186 -0.64 4.80 16.99
CA GLN A 186 0.03 4.89 15.70
C GLN A 186 1.02 6.05 15.76
N MET A 187 2.24 5.81 15.29
CA MET A 187 3.29 6.80 15.25
C MET A 187 3.88 6.83 13.84
N ALA A 188 4.02 8.03 13.31
CA ALA A 188 4.69 8.27 12.04
C ALA A 188 5.69 9.42 12.20
N VAL A 189 6.96 9.11 11.99
CA VAL A 189 8.08 10.05 12.07
C VAL A 189 8.39 10.54 10.67
N THR A 190 8.53 11.85 10.51
CA THR A 190 9.08 12.43 9.29
C THR A 190 10.36 13.20 9.56
N THR A 191 11.28 13.07 8.62
CA THR A 191 12.53 13.84 8.53
C THR A 191 12.47 14.83 7.36
N TYR A 192 11.25 15.34 7.09
CA TYR A 192 10.84 16.15 5.94
C TYR A 192 11.84 17.23 5.49
N ASN A 193 12.58 17.85 6.41
CA ASN A 193 13.63 18.80 6.06
C ASN A 193 14.86 18.10 5.47
N THR A 194 14.80 17.81 4.18
CA THR A 194 15.89 17.14 3.46
C THR A 194 17.11 18.03 3.20
N SER A 195 17.02 19.34 3.49
CA SER A 195 18.10 20.32 3.27
C SER A 195 19.23 20.24 4.30
N ILE A 196 19.03 19.50 5.40
CA ILE A 196 20.06 19.28 6.43
C ILE A 196 20.58 17.82 6.41
N PRO A 197 21.80 17.55 6.91
CA PRO A 197 22.36 16.20 6.96
C PRO A 197 21.46 15.23 7.73
N VAL A 198 21.41 13.96 7.30
CA VAL A 198 20.49 12.94 7.85
C VAL A 198 20.55 12.82 9.37
N ALA A 199 21.74 12.90 9.97
CA ALA A 199 21.92 12.87 11.43
C ALA A 199 21.15 13.98 12.16
N LYS A 200 21.13 15.20 11.58
CA LYS A 200 20.41 16.36 12.15
C LYS A 200 18.92 16.36 11.83
N ARG A 201 18.46 15.55 10.86
CA ARG A 201 17.04 15.50 10.52
C ARG A 201 16.20 14.84 11.60
N TYR A 202 16.77 13.84 12.31
CA TYR A 202 16.05 13.18 13.40
C TYR A 202 15.93 14.08 14.64
N GLU A 203 16.93 14.93 14.91
CA GLU A 203 16.87 15.94 15.98
C GLU A 203 15.73 16.95 15.75
N GLN A 204 15.44 17.28 14.50
CA GLN A 204 14.34 18.17 14.10
C GLN A 204 13.12 17.41 13.56
N GLY A 205 13.09 16.09 13.77
CA GLY A 205 12.04 15.22 13.26
C GLY A 205 10.69 15.61 13.84
N ARG A 206 9.64 15.48 13.02
CA ARG A 206 8.26 15.64 13.50
C ARG A 206 7.64 14.28 13.63
N VAL A 207 6.84 14.09 14.68
CA VAL A 207 6.11 12.85 14.92
C VAL A 207 4.63 13.15 14.91
N GLN A 208 3.88 12.46 14.05
CA GLN A 208 2.44 12.36 14.16
C GLN A 208 2.13 11.17 15.07
N VAL A 209 1.44 11.45 16.18
CA VAL A 209 0.90 10.43 17.09
C VAL A 209 -0.61 10.39 16.91
N SER A 210 -1.16 9.20 16.73
CA SER A 210 -2.58 9.00 16.52
C SER A 210 -3.09 7.87 17.41
N LEU A 211 -3.99 8.21 18.33
CA LEU A 211 -4.57 7.27 19.29
C LEU A 211 -5.82 6.63 18.69
N VAL A 212 -5.84 5.29 18.61
CA VAL A 212 -6.99 4.54 18.10
C VAL A 212 -7.85 4.11 19.27
N TRP A 213 -8.98 4.77 19.39
CA TRP A 213 -9.99 4.46 20.40
C TRP A 213 -10.99 3.44 19.90
N ASN A 214 -11.43 2.54 20.78
CA ASN A 214 -12.61 1.74 20.55
C ASN A 214 -13.84 2.58 20.89
N SER A 215 -14.48 3.18 19.88
CA SER A 215 -15.74 3.89 20.11
C SER A 215 -16.87 2.87 20.32
N ARG A 216 -17.21 2.58 21.57
CA ARG A 216 -18.49 1.92 21.86
C ARG A 216 -19.10 2.16 23.24
N ASP A 217 -18.42 2.88 24.13
CA ASP A 217 -19.03 3.24 25.41
C ASP A 217 -18.92 4.74 25.74
N GLU A 218 -19.98 5.47 25.40
CA GLU A 218 -20.15 6.89 25.76
C GLU A 218 -20.36 7.10 27.27
N ARG A 219 -20.43 6.03 28.07
CA ARG A 219 -20.66 6.06 29.52
C ARG A 219 -19.40 5.77 30.33
N SER A 220 -18.25 5.63 29.68
CA SER A 220 -17.01 5.37 30.40
C SER A 220 -16.67 6.55 31.33
N LYS A 221 -16.07 6.25 32.48
CA LYS A 221 -15.62 7.29 33.43
C LYS A 221 -14.51 8.19 32.85
N ASN A 222 -13.86 7.75 31.77
CA ASN A 222 -12.83 8.52 31.07
C ASN A 222 -13.39 9.33 29.90
N ALA A 223 -14.70 9.25 29.60
CA ALA A 223 -15.35 10.10 28.61
C ALA A 223 -15.15 11.60 28.91
N GLU A 224 -15.04 11.98 30.20
CA GLU A 224 -14.72 13.35 30.66
C GLU A 224 -13.22 13.70 30.61
N LYS A 225 -12.30 12.71 30.62
CA LYS A 225 -10.88 12.95 30.29
C LYS A 225 -10.70 13.13 28.79
N LEU A 226 -11.49 12.39 27.99
CA LEU A 226 -11.72 12.73 26.59
C LEU A 226 -12.26 14.14 26.54
N SER A 227 -13.30 14.50 27.30
CA SER A 227 -13.80 15.84 27.64
C SER A 227 -12.85 17.03 27.47
N LEU A 228 -11.80 16.97 28.27
CA LEU A 228 -10.74 17.98 28.36
C LEU A 228 -9.80 17.98 27.14
N LEU A 229 -9.79 16.87 26.40
CA LEU A 229 -9.21 16.73 25.05
C LEU A 229 -10.29 16.91 23.94
N SER A 230 -11.57 17.19 24.30
CA SER A 230 -12.73 16.95 23.46
C SER A 230 -13.98 17.83 23.60
N GLU A 231 -14.14 18.76 22.67
CA GLU A 231 -15.49 19.06 22.14
C GLU A 231 -15.83 18.08 21.00
N ILE A 232 -16.17 16.82 21.36
CA ILE A 232 -16.36 15.62 20.50
C ILE A 232 -17.82 15.50 20.04
N ILE A 233 -18.05 15.15 18.76
CA ILE A 233 -19.12 14.21 18.38
C ILE A 233 -18.61 13.20 17.36
N PHE A 234 -18.96 11.94 17.61
CA PHE A 234 -18.59 10.68 17.01
C PHE A 234 -18.64 10.58 15.48
N GLY A 235 -17.70 9.79 14.94
CA GLY A 235 -17.74 9.24 13.60
C GLY A 235 -16.54 8.34 13.32
N HIS A 236 -16.54 7.65 12.17
CA HIS A 236 -15.36 7.02 11.57
C HIS A 236 -14.32 8.08 11.11
N LYS A 237 -14.02 9.07 11.96
CA LYS A 237 -13.24 10.27 11.62
C LYS A 237 -12.17 10.53 12.68
N TRP A 238 -10.93 10.74 12.24
CA TRP A 238 -9.87 11.24 13.08
C TRP A 238 -10.20 12.65 13.56
N ARG A 239 -9.92 12.91 14.83
CA ARG A 239 -9.95 14.24 15.40
C ARG A 239 -8.53 14.75 15.56
N HIS A 240 -8.26 15.93 15.01
CA HIS A 240 -7.04 16.65 15.31
C HIS A 240 -7.12 17.22 16.73
N LEU A 241 -6.09 16.95 17.54
CA LEU A 241 -5.98 17.46 18.91
C LEU A 241 -5.12 18.72 18.93
N ILE A 242 -3.85 18.59 18.52
CA ILE A 242 -2.83 19.63 18.63
C ILE A 242 -1.84 19.48 17.48
N GLY A 243 -1.27 20.61 17.05
CA GLY A 243 -0.15 20.65 16.12
C GLY A 243 -0.59 20.87 14.68
N GLU A 244 0.16 20.28 13.75
CA GLU A 244 -0.17 20.32 12.33
C GLU A 244 -1.17 19.21 11.98
N ASN A 245 -2.14 19.56 11.14
CA ASN A 245 -3.18 18.61 10.70
C ASN A 245 -2.63 17.46 9.84
N ASP A 246 -1.52 17.69 9.13
CA ASP A 246 -0.99 16.76 8.14
C ASP A 246 0.47 16.44 8.44
N LEU A 247 0.84 15.17 8.28
CA LEU A 247 2.24 14.76 8.25
C LEU A 247 2.74 14.84 6.81
N TRP A 248 3.74 15.67 6.57
CA TRP A 248 4.37 15.80 5.25
C TRP A 248 5.62 14.93 5.15
N GLU A 249 5.78 14.22 4.05
CA GLU A 249 6.98 13.43 3.75
C GLU A 249 7.44 13.64 2.30
N ARG A 250 8.74 13.52 2.06
CA ARG A 250 9.37 13.74 0.75
C ARG A 250 9.57 12.40 0.03
N TYR A 251 8.74 12.12 -0.97
CA TYR A 251 8.83 10.92 -1.80
C TYR A 251 9.14 11.26 -3.25
N GLY A 252 10.12 10.61 -3.88
CA GLY A 252 10.40 10.75 -5.31
C GLY A 252 10.62 12.19 -5.78
N GLY A 253 11.05 13.10 -4.89
CA GLY A 253 11.20 14.54 -5.18
C GLY A 253 9.92 15.37 -5.10
N VAL A 254 8.84 14.86 -4.51
CA VAL A 254 7.60 15.58 -4.24
C VAL A 254 7.22 15.52 -2.77
N ASP A 255 6.47 16.53 -2.31
CA ASP A 255 5.95 16.57 -0.95
C ASP A 255 4.58 15.92 -0.93
N ILE A 256 4.43 14.89 -0.09
CA ILE A 256 3.19 14.15 0.07
C ILE A 256 2.63 14.42 1.45
N SER A 257 1.39 14.88 1.49
CA SER A 257 0.57 14.95 2.69
C SER A 257 0.04 13.56 3.01
N LEU A 258 0.24 13.10 4.23
CA LEU A 258 -0.32 11.85 4.73
C LEU A 258 -1.13 12.14 5.99
N ASP A 259 -2.45 12.02 5.87
CA ASP A 259 -3.33 11.98 7.01
C ASP A 259 -3.24 10.61 7.74
N PRO A 260 -3.81 10.46 8.95
CA PRO A 260 -3.73 9.20 9.68
C PRO A 260 -4.58 8.06 9.08
N TYR A 261 -5.41 8.30 8.05
CA TYR A 261 -6.05 7.25 7.26
C TYR A 261 -5.17 6.73 6.12
N SER A 262 -4.21 7.54 5.70
CA SER A 262 -3.43 7.31 4.51
C SER A 262 -2.37 6.25 4.76
N PHE A 263 -2.31 5.29 3.83
CA PHE A 263 -1.19 4.36 3.79
C PHE A 263 0.07 5.14 3.39
N GLY A 264 1.09 5.05 4.24
CA GLY A 264 2.43 5.56 3.97
C GLY A 264 3.44 4.44 4.10
N GLN A 265 4.43 4.42 3.22
CA GLN A 265 5.49 3.41 3.25
C GLN A 265 6.31 3.55 4.53
N ALA A 266 6.48 2.45 5.26
CA ALA A 266 7.18 2.45 6.55
C ALA A 266 8.70 2.60 6.41
N ASN A 267 9.24 2.49 5.20
CA ASN A 267 10.65 2.70 4.88
C ASN A 267 10.77 3.70 3.73
N THR A 268 10.82 4.99 4.08
CA THR A 268 10.89 6.09 3.11
C THR A 268 12.13 6.01 2.21
N LEU A 269 13.28 5.57 2.75
CA LEU A 269 14.53 5.49 2.00
C LEU A 269 14.48 4.41 0.92
N SER A 270 14.06 3.18 1.28
CA SER A 270 13.92 2.09 0.31
C SER A 270 12.82 2.39 -0.72
N PHE A 271 11.71 3.02 -0.31
CA PHE A 271 10.68 3.42 -1.27
C PHE A 271 11.16 4.49 -2.25
N ASN A 272 11.96 5.46 -1.80
CA ASN A 272 12.58 6.42 -2.72
C ASN A 272 13.54 5.75 -3.72
N ALA A 273 14.31 4.75 -3.29
CA ALA A 273 15.14 3.96 -4.22
C ALA A 273 14.31 3.21 -5.27
N LEU A 274 13.15 2.67 -4.87
CA LEU A 274 12.18 2.06 -5.78
C LEU A 274 11.63 3.08 -6.77
N LEU A 275 11.16 4.24 -6.30
CA LEU A 275 10.63 5.31 -7.17
C LEU A 275 11.67 5.79 -8.19
N HIS A 276 12.92 6.00 -7.75
CA HIS A 276 14.02 6.35 -8.65
C HIS A 276 14.26 5.30 -9.74
N THR A 277 14.12 4.02 -9.41
CA THR A 277 14.27 2.92 -10.37
C THR A 277 13.09 2.87 -11.33
N LEU A 278 11.86 2.98 -10.80
CA LEU A 278 10.62 3.02 -11.57
C LEU A 278 10.64 4.14 -12.62
N HIS A 279 11.07 5.35 -12.23
CA HIS A 279 11.15 6.52 -13.12
C HIS A 279 12.04 6.30 -14.35
N LYS A 280 12.98 5.36 -14.32
CA LYS A 280 13.85 5.01 -15.46
C LYS A 280 13.09 4.25 -16.55
N TYR A 281 12.02 3.54 -16.18
CA TYR A 281 11.23 2.72 -17.09
C TYR A 281 10.02 3.42 -17.70
N VAL A 282 9.76 4.67 -17.31
CA VAL A 282 8.70 5.52 -17.87
C VAL A 282 9.31 6.41 -18.95
N PRO A 283 8.98 6.19 -20.24
CA PRO A 283 9.47 7.03 -21.34
C PRO A 283 8.98 8.47 -21.24
N ARG A 284 9.75 9.41 -21.80
CA ARG A 284 9.31 10.80 -21.94
C ARG A 284 8.13 10.89 -22.92
N GLY A 285 7.16 11.74 -22.60
CA GLY A 285 5.90 11.88 -23.30
C GLY A 285 4.86 10.82 -22.93
N SER A 286 5.05 10.04 -21.87
CA SER A 286 4.09 8.97 -21.53
C SER A 286 2.74 9.50 -21.05
N THR A 287 1.67 8.79 -21.37
CA THR A 287 0.38 8.88 -20.67
C THR A 287 0.32 7.71 -19.69
N VAL A 288 0.19 8.00 -18.40
CA VAL A 288 0.35 7.02 -17.32
C VAL A 288 -0.97 6.82 -16.59
N VAL A 289 -1.31 5.57 -16.30
CA VAL A 289 -2.33 5.24 -15.30
C VAL A 289 -1.67 4.54 -14.10
N ASP A 290 -1.94 5.05 -12.91
CA ASP A 290 -1.50 4.55 -11.62
C ASP A 290 -2.71 3.93 -10.91
N LEU A 291 -2.80 2.60 -10.95
CA LEU A 291 -3.86 1.84 -10.30
C LEU A 291 -3.44 1.51 -8.87
N TYR A 292 -4.39 1.59 -7.93
CA TYR A 292 -4.11 1.46 -6.49
C TYR A 292 -3.26 2.61 -5.97
N SER A 293 -3.52 3.82 -6.47
CA SER A 293 -2.63 4.98 -6.31
C SER A 293 -2.48 5.50 -4.88
N GLY A 294 -3.35 5.12 -3.94
CA GLY A 294 -3.31 5.60 -2.55
C GLY A 294 -3.40 7.12 -2.47
N ALA A 295 -2.47 7.74 -1.74
CA ALA A 295 -2.31 9.20 -1.69
C ALA A 295 -1.71 9.82 -2.98
N GLY A 296 -1.48 9.01 -4.02
CA GLY A 296 -0.95 9.42 -5.32
C GLY A 296 0.56 9.51 -5.40
N VAL A 297 1.31 8.90 -4.47
CA VAL A 297 2.76 9.10 -4.37
C VAL A 297 3.49 8.77 -5.68
N ILE A 298 3.18 7.63 -6.29
CA ILE A 298 3.83 7.20 -7.53
C ILE A 298 3.45 8.13 -8.67
N GLY A 299 2.14 8.32 -8.92
CA GLY A 299 1.65 9.21 -9.97
C GLY A 299 2.15 10.66 -9.86
N LEU A 300 2.08 11.28 -8.67
CA LEU A 300 2.54 12.65 -8.45
C LEU A 300 4.06 12.78 -8.62
N SER A 301 4.85 11.79 -8.16
CA SER A 301 6.30 11.78 -8.40
C SER A 301 6.65 11.73 -9.89
N LEU A 302 5.87 10.98 -10.68
CA LEU A 302 6.05 10.90 -12.14
C LEU A 302 5.62 12.17 -12.85
N ALA A 303 4.53 12.81 -12.41
CA ALA A 303 4.13 14.10 -12.94
C ALA A 303 5.22 15.17 -12.70
N ALA A 304 5.78 15.22 -11.49
CA ALA A 304 6.87 16.12 -11.13
C ALA A 304 8.18 15.87 -11.88
N SER A 305 8.40 14.64 -12.36
CA SER A 305 9.58 14.31 -13.19
C SER A 305 9.58 15.00 -14.57
N LYS A 306 8.47 15.65 -14.96
CA LYS A 306 8.26 16.30 -16.28
C LYS A 306 8.42 15.35 -17.48
N LYS A 307 8.31 14.04 -17.24
CA LYS A 307 8.34 13.02 -18.30
C LYS A 307 6.96 12.69 -18.86
N CYS A 308 5.88 12.97 -18.12
CA CYS A 308 4.54 12.52 -18.48
C CYS A 308 3.73 13.65 -19.13
N ARG A 309 2.92 13.31 -20.14
CA ARG A 309 1.88 14.20 -20.68
C ARG A 309 0.63 14.19 -19.80
N SER A 310 0.30 13.04 -19.26
CA SER A 310 -0.79 12.89 -18.30
C SER A 310 -0.55 11.76 -17.32
N VAL A 311 -1.12 11.90 -16.13
CA VAL A 311 -1.14 10.90 -15.07
C VAL A 311 -2.58 10.76 -14.56
N LYS A 312 -3.11 9.54 -14.59
CA LYS A 312 -4.41 9.16 -14.06
C LYS A 312 -4.22 8.29 -12.83
N CYS A 313 -4.61 8.78 -11.66
CA CYS A 313 -4.56 8.05 -10.40
C CYS A 313 -5.94 7.45 -10.09
N VAL A 314 -6.01 6.13 -9.87
CA VAL A 314 -7.25 5.40 -9.55
C VAL A 314 -7.13 4.83 -8.14
N GLU A 315 -8.05 5.20 -7.26
CA GLU A 315 -8.03 4.82 -5.84
C GLU A 315 -9.42 4.53 -5.29
N ILE A 316 -9.59 3.40 -4.61
CA ILE A 316 -10.89 3.00 -4.03
C ILE A 316 -11.18 3.72 -2.71
N ASN A 317 -10.15 3.97 -1.90
CA ASN A 317 -10.26 4.64 -0.61
C ASN A 317 -10.50 6.14 -0.80
N LYS A 318 -11.75 6.55 -0.61
CA LYS A 318 -12.17 7.95 -0.69
C LYS A 318 -11.42 8.86 0.29
N LEU A 319 -10.92 8.33 1.40
CA LEU A 319 -10.19 9.10 2.42
C LEU A 319 -8.84 9.61 1.88
N SER A 320 -8.25 8.93 0.90
CA SER A 320 -6.99 9.37 0.26
C SER A 320 -7.13 10.65 -0.57
N LYS A 321 -8.35 11.07 -0.90
CA LYS A 321 -8.62 12.24 -1.75
C LYS A 321 -7.99 13.52 -1.20
N MET A 322 -8.16 13.78 0.11
CA MET A 322 -7.64 15.01 0.73
C MET A 322 -6.12 15.05 0.73
N SER A 323 -5.49 13.91 1.06
CA SER A 323 -4.04 13.75 0.98
C SER A 323 -3.52 13.95 -0.44
N PHE A 324 -4.22 13.41 -1.46
CA PHE A 324 -3.88 13.62 -2.86
C PHE A 324 -3.97 15.09 -3.27
N GLU A 325 -5.09 15.77 -2.99
CA GLU A 325 -5.31 17.17 -3.38
C GLU A 325 -4.29 18.12 -2.74
N LYS A 326 -4.00 17.94 -1.45
CA LYS A 326 -2.96 18.70 -0.75
C LYS A 326 -1.58 18.47 -1.34
N SER A 327 -1.25 17.23 -1.69
CA SER A 327 0.04 16.89 -2.30
C SER A 327 0.17 17.49 -3.70
N ALA A 328 -0.90 17.39 -4.50
CA ALA A 328 -0.94 17.93 -5.85
C ALA A 328 -0.84 19.46 -5.88
N SER A 329 -1.42 20.16 -4.90
CA SER A 329 -1.36 21.63 -4.82
C SER A 329 0.04 22.19 -4.51
N ARG A 330 0.95 21.36 -3.97
CA ARG A 330 2.37 21.72 -3.76
C ARG A 330 3.27 21.41 -4.95
N LEU A 331 2.74 20.84 -6.03
CA LEU A 331 3.55 20.60 -7.21
C LEU A 331 3.93 21.93 -7.90
N PRO A 332 5.08 21.99 -8.58
CA PRO A 332 5.49 23.19 -9.31
C PRO A 332 4.42 23.63 -10.33
N PRO A 333 4.20 24.94 -10.51
CA PRO A 333 3.35 25.42 -11.60
C PRO A 333 3.97 25.06 -12.96
N ASN A 334 3.14 24.88 -13.99
CA ASN A 334 3.54 24.60 -15.37
C ASN A 334 4.32 23.27 -15.57
N LEU A 335 3.80 22.16 -15.02
CA LEU A 335 4.38 20.83 -15.22
C LEU A 335 4.35 20.35 -16.68
N GLY A 336 3.43 20.88 -17.50
CA GLY A 336 3.14 20.32 -18.83
C GLY A 336 2.54 18.91 -18.76
N CYS A 337 1.94 18.54 -17.62
CA CYS A 337 1.36 17.24 -17.34
C CYS A 337 -0.04 17.42 -16.75
N THR A 338 -1.05 16.80 -17.35
CA THR A 338 -2.40 16.77 -16.80
C THR A 338 -2.51 15.68 -15.74
N ILE A 339 -2.93 16.05 -14.53
CA ILE A 339 -3.08 15.11 -13.41
C ILE A 339 -4.56 14.97 -13.09
N THR A 340 -5.04 13.73 -13.01
CA THR A 340 -6.41 13.43 -12.60
C THR A 340 -6.45 12.34 -11.54
N TRP A 341 -7.41 12.44 -10.64
CA TRP A 341 -7.67 11.45 -9.60
C TRP A 341 -9.12 10.96 -9.64
N HIS A 342 -9.32 9.66 -9.48
CA HIS A 342 -10.61 8.99 -9.63
C HIS A 342 -10.90 8.07 -8.44
N ASN A 343 -12.02 8.31 -7.74
CA ASN A 343 -12.45 7.44 -6.65
C ASN A 343 -13.24 6.23 -7.16
N THR A 344 -12.57 5.10 -7.35
CA THR A 344 -13.22 3.88 -7.85
C THR A 344 -12.32 2.67 -7.61
N ASP A 345 -12.94 1.49 -7.57
CA ASP A 345 -12.20 0.24 -7.67
C ASP A 345 -11.61 0.12 -9.08
N ALA A 346 -10.30 -0.15 -9.17
CA ALA A 346 -9.61 -0.43 -10.43
C ALA A 346 -10.19 -1.65 -11.18
N SER A 347 -10.91 -2.52 -10.47
CA SER A 347 -11.59 -3.69 -11.01
C SER A 347 -12.88 -3.39 -11.77
N VAL A 348 -13.43 -2.18 -11.60
CA VAL A 348 -14.64 -1.68 -12.29
C VAL A 348 -14.21 -1.07 -13.61
N GLU A 349 -14.73 -1.60 -14.72
CA GLU A 349 -14.40 -1.18 -16.09
C GLU A 349 -12.88 -1.03 -16.37
N PRO A 350 -12.05 -2.04 -16.05
CA PRO A 350 -10.59 -1.93 -16.09
C PRO A 350 -10.06 -1.52 -17.46
N VAL A 351 -10.74 -1.90 -18.55
CA VAL A 351 -10.37 -1.51 -19.92
C VAL A 351 -10.40 0.02 -20.09
N HIS A 352 -11.38 0.71 -19.49
CA HIS A 352 -11.50 2.17 -19.55
C HIS A 352 -10.32 2.89 -18.89
N TRP A 353 -9.78 2.31 -17.81
CA TRP A 353 -8.61 2.88 -17.14
C TRP A 353 -7.34 2.73 -17.99
N LEU A 354 -7.22 1.61 -18.70
CA LEU A 354 -6.07 1.28 -19.55
C LEU A 354 -6.08 2.04 -20.89
N GLU A 355 -7.26 2.32 -21.43
CA GLU A 355 -7.41 3.05 -22.69
C GLU A 355 -6.81 4.47 -22.60
N GLY A 356 -6.09 4.88 -23.64
CA GLY A 356 -5.41 6.17 -23.69
C GLY A 356 -4.06 6.21 -22.96
N SER A 357 -3.67 5.13 -22.26
CA SER A 357 -2.45 5.08 -21.45
C SER A 357 -1.36 4.29 -22.17
N SER A 358 -0.15 4.84 -22.27
CA SER A 358 1.03 4.13 -22.81
C SER A 358 1.75 3.31 -21.74
N VAL A 359 1.61 3.69 -20.46
CA VAL A 359 2.20 3.01 -19.30
C VAL A 359 1.13 2.77 -18.23
N VAL A 360 1.11 1.56 -17.69
CA VAL A 360 0.28 1.19 -16.54
C VAL A 360 1.19 0.87 -15.37
N ILE A 361 0.85 1.39 -14.20
CA ILE A 361 1.50 1.08 -12.94
C ILE A 361 0.47 0.41 -12.04
N VAL A 362 0.87 -0.67 -11.38
CA VAL A 362 0.07 -1.35 -10.38
C VAL A 362 0.90 -1.57 -9.12
N ASP A 363 0.36 -1.18 -7.97
CA ASP A 363 0.87 -1.52 -6.63
C ASP A 363 -0.26 -2.17 -5.80
N PRO A 364 -0.70 -3.37 -6.17
CA PRO A 364 -1.86 -4.00 -5.52
C PRO A 364 -1.56 -4.41 -4.07
N PRO A 365 -2.60 -4.64 -3.25
CA PRO A 365 -2.43 -5.23 -1.93
C PRO A 365 -1.79 -6.62 -2.00
N ARG A 366 -1.36 -7.18 -0.86
CA ARG A 366 -0.70 -8.50 -0.77
C ARG A 366 -1.41 -9.66 -1.50
N LYS A 367 -2.72 -9.56 -1.73
CA LYS A 367 -3.51 -10.55 -2.48
C LYS A 367 -3.21 -10.56 -3.99
N GLY A 368 -2.57 -9.52 -4.54
CA GLY A 368 -2.31 -9.35 -5.97
C GLY A 368 -3.43 -8.63 -6.71
N LEU A 369 -3.36 -8.66 -8.04
CA LEU A 369 -4.32 -8.01 -8.92
C LEU A 369 -5.69 -8.69 -8.86
N HIS A 370 -6.75 -7.88 -8.98
CA HIS A 370 -8.08 -8.43 -9.17
C HIS A 370 -8.17 -9.17 -10.53
N PRO A 371 -8.85 -10.33 -10.63
CA PRO A 371 -8.94 -11.09 -11.88
C PRO A 371 -9.47 -10.29 -13.08
N SER A 372 -10.37 -9.32 -12.86
CA SER A 372 -10.87 -8.44 -13.94
C SER A 372 -9.77 -7.54 -14.51
N VAL A 373 -8.84 -7.05 -13.67
CA VAL A 373 -7.69 -6.23 -14.09
C VAL A 373 -6.71 -7.07 -14.90
N ILE A 374 -6.39 -8.29 -14.43
CA ILE A 374 -5.56 -9.25 -15.18
C ILE A 374 -6.19 -9.54 -16.54
N CYS A 375 -7.48 -9.85 -16.56
CA CYS A 375 -8.23 -10.13 -17.78
C CYS A 375 -8.20 -8.93 -18.75
N ALA A 376 -8.33 -7.70 -18.26
CA ALA A 376 -8.21 -6.51 -19.08
C ALA A 376 -6.80 -6.32 -19.65
N LEU A 377 -5.76 -6.45 -18.83
CA LEU A 377 -4.36 -6.37 -19.28
C LEU A 377 -4.05 -7.41 -20.36
N GLN A 378 -4.62 -8.60 -20.27
CA GLN A 378 -4.50 -9.64 -21.30
C GLN A 378 -5.34 -9.33 -22.56
N LYS A 379 -6.60 -8.90 -22.40
CA LYS A 379 -7.55 -8.64 -23.50
C LYS A 379 -7.18 -7.44 -24.35
N VAL A 380 -6.75 -6.34 -23.72
CA VAL A 380 -6.27 -5.14 -24.41
C VAL A 380 -5.18 -5.53 -25.42
N ALA A 381 -4.29 -6.42 -24.99
CA ALA A 381 -3.22 -6.93 -25.83
C ALA A 381 -3.67 -7.90 -26.95
N LEU A 382 -4.91 -8.41 -26.89
CA LEU A 382 -5.55 -9.23 -27.94
C LEU A 382 -6.46 -8.40 -28.87
N SER A 383 -7.02 -7.29 -28.39
CA SER A 383 -7.96 -6.46 -29.16
C SER A 383 -7.30 -5.75 -30.35
N GLU A 384 -6.03 -5.34 -30.22
CA GLU A 384 -5.21 -4.87 -31.36
C GLU A 384 -5.02 -5.96 -32.43
N ARG A 385 -4.82 -7.23 -32.02
CA ARG A 385 -4.66 -8.35 -32.97
C ARG A 385 -5.92 -8.61 -33.79
N LYS A 386 -7.11 -8.33 -33.23
CA LYS A 386 -8.41 -8.47 -33.95
C LYS A 386 -8.76 -7.23 -34.76
N ALA A 387 -8.53 -6.02 -34.23
CA ALA A 387 -8.74 -4.78 -34.96
C ALA A 387 -7.86 -4.69 -36.22
N TYR A 388 -6.63 -5.22 -36.17
CA TYR A 388 -5.73 -5.30 -37.32
C TYR A 388 -6.20 -6.32 -38.38
N LYS A 389 -6.76 -7.47 -37.95
CA LYS A 389 -7.35 -8.46 -38.88
C LYS A 389 -8.65 -7.99 -39.52
N ALA A 390 -9.37 -7.07 -38.87
CA ALA A 390 -10.59 -6.45 -39.37
C ALA A 390 -10.31 -5.21 -40.27
N LYS A 391 -9.29 -4.40 -39.95
CA LYS A 391 -8.84 -3.27 -40.80
C LYS A 391 -8.24 -3.71 -42.14
N SER A 392 -7.85 -4.99 -42.26
CA SER A 392 -7.46 -5.60 -43.54
C SER A 392 -8.66 -5.94 -44.44
N THR A 393 -9.90 -5.85 -43.95
CA THR A 393 -11.02 -6.52 -44.64
C THR A 393 -12.31 -5.72 -44.78
N LEU A 394 -12.54 -4.56 -44.16
CA LEU A 394 -13.72 -3.76 -44.54
C LEU A 394 -13.62 -2.27 -44.20
N THR A 395 -13.79 -1.49 -45.27
CA THR A 395 -14.25 -0.11 -45.34
C THR A 395 -15.67 0.08 -44.79
N LYS A 396 -15.87 1.23 -44.11
CA LYS A 396 -17.13 1.93 -43.76
C LYS A 396 -18.20 1.15 -42.97
N VAL A 397 -18.39 1.52 -41.70
CA VAL A 397 -19.74 1.75 -41.09
C VAL A 397 -19.65 2.88 -40.05
N LYS A 398 -20.72 3.69 -40.00
CA LYS A 398 -20.94 4.92 -39.24
C LYS A 398 -20.99 4.75 -37.71
N ASP A 399 -20.57 5.84 -37.05
CA ASP A 399 -20.74 6.18 -35.64
C ASP A 399 -22.21 6.13 -35.18
N GLU A 400 -22.44 5.52 -34.01
CA GLU A 400 -23.68 5.66 -33.26
C GLU A 400 -23.35 6.03 -31.81
N LYS A 401 -23.59 7.30 -31.47
CA LYS A 401 -23.35 7.92 -30.16
C LYS A 401 -24.26 7.29 -29.11
N ARG A 402 -23.70 6.78 -28.00
CA ARG A 402 -24.48 6.24 -26.86
C ARG A 402 -24.48 7.17 -25.63
N PRO A 403 -25.64 7.37 -24.95
CA PRO A 403 -25.91 8.54 -24.10
C PRO A 403 -25.60 8.38 -22.59
N TRP A 404 -24.71 7.48 -22.19
CA TRP A 404 -24.43 7.20 -20.75
C TRP A 404 -23.16 7.85 -20.18
N ILE A 405 -22.49 8.73 -20.94
CA ILE A 405 -21.22 9.42 -20.60
C ILE A 405 -21.30 10.36 -19.38
N LEU A 406 -22.46 10.52 -18.74
CA LEU A 406 -22.66 11.56 -17.72
C LEU A 406 -22.50 11.10 -16.26
N ARG A 407 -22.37 9.81 -15.94
CA ARG A 407 -22.28 9.36 -14.52
C ARG A 407 -20.87 9.14 -13.96
N ALA A 408 -19.83 9.19 -14.79
CA ALA A 408 -18.43 9.09 -14.33
C ALA A 408 -17.78 10.44 -14.00
N ARG A 409 -18.51 11.57 -14.15
CA ARG A 409 -17.97 12.93 -13.98
C ARG A 409 -18.06 13.48 -12.55
N GLU A 410 -18.71 12.79 -11.61
CA GLU A 410 -19.06 13.40 -10.32
C GLU A 410 -17.97 13.32 -9.22
N ALA A 411 -16.81 12.70 -9.47
CA ALA A 411 -15.74 12.63 -8.46
C ALA A 411 -14.30 12.77 -9.00
N ALA A 412 -14.12 13.33 -10.21
CA ALA A 412 -12.80 13.56 -10.77
C ALA A 412 -12.22 14.90 -10.30
N VAL A 413 -11.00 14.88 -9.77
CA VAL A 413 -10.22 16.11 -9.53
C VAL A 413 -9.36 16.35 -10.76
N GLN A 414 -9.47 17.53 -11.37
CA GLN A 414 -8.57 18.00 -12.41
C GLN A 414 -7.70 19.11 -11.84
N VAL A 415 -6.37 18.94 -11.95
CA VAL A 415 -5.41 19.99 -11.62
C VAL A 415 -4.94 20.62 -12.94
N ASP A 416 -5.05 21.95 -13.05
CA ASP A 416 -4.97 22.77 -14.26
C ASP A 416 -4.16 22.21 -15.44
N SER A 417 -4.83 22.04 -16.59
CA SER A 417 -4.27 22.19 -17.95
C SER A 417 -5.38 22.07 -19.00
N THR A 418 -5.20 22.79 -20.12
CA THR A 418 -6.12 22.85 -21.27
C THR A 418 -6.43 21.45 -21.85
N PRO A 419 -7.70 21.13 -22.19
CA PRO A 419 -8.05 19.84 -22.76
C PRO A 419 -7.49 19.69 -24.17
N LEU A 420 -6.66 18.66 -24.39
CA LEU A 420 -6.39 18.15 -25.74
C LEU A 420 -7.41 17.05 -26.04
N GLU A 421 -8.44 17.41 -26.81
CA GLU A 421 -9.35 16.44 -27.41
C GLU A 421 -8.61 15.64 -28.50
N GLY A 422 -8.71 14.31 -28.44
CA GLY A 422 -8.17 13.42 -29.46
C GLY A 422 -8.05 11.99 -28.95
N GLY A 423 -9.16 11.25 -28.96
CA GLY A 423 -9.19 9.82 -28.64
C GLY A 423 -8.48 9.01 -29.73
N SER A 424 -7.15 8.90 -29.65
CA SER A 424 -6.44 7.82 -30.34
C SER A 424 -6.56 6.55 -29.48
N GLU A 425 -7.01 5.44 -30.08
CA GLU A 425 -7.02 4.08 -29.50
C GLU A 425 -5.58 3.66 -29.14
N THR A 426 -5.05 4.21 -28.05
CA THR A 426 -3.71 3.93 -27.54
C THR A 426 -3.85 3.00 -26.35
N TRP A 427 -3.05 1.95 -26.36
CA TRP A 427 -3.07 0.93 -25.32
C TRP A 427 -1.70 0.84 -24.65
N PRO A 428 -1.63 0.34 -23.42
CA PRO A 428 -0.40 0.31 -22.66
C PRO A 428 0.63 -0.59 -23.34
N GLU A 429 1.84 -0.09 -23.58
CA GLU A 429 2.98 -0.86 -24.09
C GLU A 429 3.88 -1.35 -22.94
N THR A 430 3.81 -0.66 -21.80
CA THR A 430 4.59 -0.94 -20.60
C THR A 430 3.66 -1.15 -19.41
N LEU A 431 3.89 -2.23 -18.66
CA LEU A 431 3.27 -2.48 -17.38
C LEU A 431 4.38 -2.55 -16.33
N ILE A 432 4.29 -1.71 -15.32
CA ILE A 432 5.18 -1.69 -14.16
C ILE A 432 4.39 -2.26 -12.98
N TYR A 433 4.85 -3.38 -12.45
CA TYR A 433 4.21 -4.08 -11.34
C TYR A 433 5.09 -3.94 -10.10
N ILE A 434 4.56 -3.32 -9.04
CA ILE A 434 5.15 -3.29 -7.70
C ILE A 434 4.45 -4.33 -6.83
N SER A 435 5.18 -5.11 -6.04
CA SER A 435 4.58 -6.11 -5.17
C SER A 435 5.34 -6.27 -3.85
N CYS A 436 4.59 -6.32 -2.75
CA CYS A 436 5.05 -6.78 -1.45
C CYS A 436 4.57 -8.21 -1.12
N GLY A 437 3.92 -8.90 -2.07
CA GLY A 437 3.34 -10.23 -1.90
C GLY A 437 3.91 -11.21 -2.92
N TRP A 438 5.00 -11.88 -2.56
CA TRP A 438 5.78 -12.73 -3.49
C TRP A 438 4.95 -13.83 -4.18
N ASP A 439 4.11 -14.55 -3.43
CA ASP A 439 3.29 -15.63 -4.01
C ASP A 439 2.21 -15.13 -4.97
N SER A 440 1.54 -14.04 -4.59
CA SER A 440 0.56 -13.40 -5.47
C SER A 440 1.22 -12.83 -6.73
N PHE A 441 2.40 -12.22 -6.60
CA PHE A 441 3.19 -11.80 -7.76
C PHE A 441 3.53 -12.97 -8.69
N LYS A 442 4.04 -14.09 -8.17
CA LYS A 442 4.35 -15.30 -8.98
C LYS A 442 3.13 -15.75 -9.78
N LYS A 443 1.94 -15.76 -9.15
CA LYS A 443 0.67 -16.13 -9.79
C LYS A 443 0.28 -15.16 -10.90
N ASP A 444 0.31 -13.86 -10.62
CA ASP A 444 -0.07 -12.82 -11.56
C ASP A 444 0.90 -12.75 -12.75
N CYS A 445 2.21 -12.86 -12.49
CA CYS A 445 3.26 -12.89 -13.50
C CYS A 445 3.04 -14.05 -14.48
N LYS A 446 2.81 -15.27 -13.98
CA LYS A 446 2.48 -16.44 -14.81
C LYS A 446 1.23 -16.20 -15.65
N SER A 447 0.18 -15.64 -15.05
CA SER A 447 -1.06 -15.31 -15.77
C SER A 447 -0.82 -14.30 -16.89
N LEU A 448 -0.15 -13.19 -16.62
CA LEU A 448 0.18 -12.16 -17.60
C LEU A 448 1.00 -12.73 -18.77
N MET A 449 2.03 -13.53 -18.49
CA MET A 449 2.90 -14.13 -19.50
C MET A 449 2.19 -15.21 -20.33
N SER A 450 1.23 -15.94 -19.76
CA SER A 450 0.47 -16.99 -20.47
C SER A 450 -0.30 -16.46 -21.70
N SER A 451 -0.67 -15.17 -21.68
CA SER A 451 -1.32 -14.49 -22.81
C SER A 451 -0.40 -14.33 -24.04
N LYS A 452 0.92 -14.51 -23.87
CA LYS A 452 1.96 -14.21 -24.87
C LYS A 452 1.90 -12.78 -25.40
N ALA A 453 1.30 -11.89 -24.64
CA ALA A 453 1.15 -10.50 -25.01
C ALA A 453 2.09 -9.61 -24.18
N TRP A 454 2.33 -9.99 -22.93
CA TRP A 454 3.30 -9.39 -22.04
C TRP A 454 4.55 -10.28 -21.93
N HIS A 455 5.71 -9.64 -21.96
CA HIS A 455 7.00 -10.25 -21.72
C HIS A 455 7.65 -9.53 -20.55
N LEU A 456 8.10 -10.30 -19.56
CA LEU A 456 8.88 -9.79 -18.47
C LEU A 456 10.26 -9.39 -19.01
N GLN A 457 10.59 -8.10 -18.91
CA GLN A 457 11.79 -7.51 -19.48
C GLN A 457 12.89 -7.35 -18.42
N ASN A 458 12.52 -6.73 -17.30
CA ASN A 458 13.43 -6.41 -16.19
C ASN A 458 12.73 -6.64 -14.85
N ALA A 459 13.52 -6.84 -13.81
CA ALA A 459 13.02 -6.92 -12.44
C ALA A 459 14.07 -6.42 -11.45
N HIS A 460 13.58 -5.79 -10.39
CA HIS A 460 14.39 -5.32 -9.27
C HIS A 460 13.73 -5.76 -7.98
N ALA A 461 14.53 -6.06 -6.97
CA ALA A 461 14.07 -6.31 -5.62
C ALA A 461 14.65 -5.28 -4.65
N PHE A 462 13.91 -5.00 -3.59
CA PHE A 462 14.27 -4.06 -2.55
C PHE A 462 13.97 -4.68 -1.19
N ASN A 463 14.86 -4.46 -0.24
CA ASN A 463 14.62 -4.81 1.15
C ASN A 463 13.98 -3.62 1.86
N PHE A 464 12.64 -3.58 1.96
CA PHE A 464 11.98 -2.55 2.76
C PHE A 464 11.96 -2.92 4.24
N PHE A 465 12.00 -4.21 4.54
CA PHE A 465 11.80 -4.75 5.88
C PHE A 465 12.95 -5.68 6.31
N PRO A 466 14.18 -5.16 6.50
CA PRO A 466 15.29 -5.95 7.05
C PRO A 466 14.89 -6.68 8.34
N GLY A 467 15.24 -7.96 8.44
CA GLY A 467 14.83 -8.84 9.56
C GLY A 467 13.50 -9.56 9.35
N THR A 468 12.89 -9.45 8.17
CA THR A 468 11.67 -10.18 7.80
C THR A 468 11.85 -10.94 6.49
N ASP A 469 11.02 -11.95 6.25
CA ASP A 469 11.03 -12.71 4.99
C ASP A 469 10.36 -11.94 3.83
N SER A 470 9.99 -10.68 4.05
CA SER A 470 9.34 -9.84 3.05
C SER A 470 10.35 -9.31 2.02
N ILE A 471 9.88 -9.12 0.79
CA ILE A 471 10.66 -8.53 -0.28
C ILE A 471 9.75 -7.73 -1.21
N GLU A 472 10.23 -6.56 -1.60
CA GLU A 472 9.52 -5.68 -2.53
C GLU A 472 10.07 -5.87 -3.92
N VAL A 473 9.19 -6.21 -4.86
CA VAL A 473 9.54 -6.50 -6.24
C VAL A 473 9.00 -5.40 -7.15
N LEU A 474 9.84 -4.91 -8.05
CA LEU A 474 9.49 -4.03 -9.16
C LEU A 474 9.77 -4.79 -10.46
N ALA A 475 8.71 -5.25 -11.14
CA ALA A 475 8.80 -5.98 -12.40
C ALA A 475 8.32 -5.14 -13.57
N ILE A 476 9.07 -5.16 -14.67
CA ILE A 476 8.79 -4.39 -15.87
C ILE A 476 8.38 -5.36 -16.97
N PHE A 477 7.13 -5.27 -17.39
CA PHE A 477 6.60 -6.00 -18.52
C PHE A 477 6.51 -5.07 -19.74
N LYS A 478 6.91 -5.59 -20.89
CA LYS A 478 6.71 -4.95 -22.19
C LYS A 478 5.81 -5.78 -23.06
N ARG A 479 5.03 -5.11 -23.90
CA ARG A 479 4.41 -5.76 -25.05
C ARG A 479 5.41 -5.77 -26.20
N GLU A 480 5.48 -6.88 -26.92
CA GLU A 480 6.20 -6.91 -28.19
C GLU A 480 5.48 -5.99 -29.19
N SER A 481 6.15 -4.92 -29.63
CA SER A 481 5.62 -4.10 -30.72
C SER A 481 5.66 -4.88 -32.04
N GLU A 482 4.68 -4.64 -32.91
CA GLU A 482 4.56 -5.32 -34.20
C GLU A 482 5.81 -5.17 -35.10
N ALA A 483 6.60 -4.10 -34.92
CA ALA A 483 7.85 -3.86 -35.63
C ALA A 483 8.95 -4.88 -35.26
N VAL A 484 9.02 -5.27 -34.00
CA VAL A 484 9.98 -6.28 -33.50
C VAL A 484 9.57 -7.67 -33.97
N GLN A 485 8.27 -7.96 -34.00
CA GLN A 485 7.73 -9.20 -34.55
C GLN A 485 7.96 -9.33 -36.07
N LYS A 486 7.78 -8.24 -36.84
CA LYS A 486 8.10 -8.18 -38.28
C LYS A 486 9.60 -8.38 -38.53
N LYS A 487 10.50 -7.79 -37.72
CA LYS A 487 11.95 -8.02 -37.81
C LYS A 487 12.34 -9.47 -37.49
N LYS A 488 11.80 -10.08 -36.42
CA LYS A 488 12.03 -11.50 -36.10
C LYS A 488 11.50 -12.44 -37.19
N LYS A 489 10.30 -12.19 -37.75
CA LYS A 489 9.76 -12.98 -38.87
C LYS A 489 10.60 -12.85 -40.14
N LYS A 490 11.07 -11.63 -40.49
CA LYS A 490 12.00 -11.43 -41.62
C LYS A 490 13.34 -12.13 -41.40
N ALA A 491 13.89 -12.08 -40.18
CA ALA A 491 15.13 -12.77 -39.84
C ALA A 491 14.99 -14.30 -39.89
N LYS A 492 13.86 -14.85 -39.42
CA LYS A 492 13.57 -16.29 -39.47
C LYS A 492 13.35 -16.78 -40.90
N LYS A 493 12.71 -15.97 -41.76
CA LYS A 493 12.51 -16.26 -43.19
C LYS A 493 13.80 -16.15 -44.02
N LYS A 494 14.77 -15.33 -43.59
CA LYS A 494 16.13 -15.25 -44.15
C LYS A 494 17.08 -16.36 -43.67
N LYS A 495 16.76 -17.06 -42.58
CA LYS A 495 17.49 -18.25 -42.11
C LYS A 495 16.93 -19.57 -42.63
N ALA A 496 15.73 -19.55 -43.21
CA ALA A 496 15.03 -20.70 -43.78
C ALA A 496 15.03 -20.71 -45.32
N LYS A 497 15.53 -19.63 -45.94
CA LYS A 497 16.06 -19.57 -47.30
C LYS A 497 17.56 -19.60 -47.18
#